data_AF-A0A0F9H591-F1
#
_entry.id   AF-A0A0F9H591-F1
#
_cell.length_a   1.000
_cell.length_b   1.000
_cell.length_c   1.000
_cell.angle_alpha   90.00
_cell.angle_beta   90.00
_cell.angle_gamma   90.00
#
_symmetry.space_group_name_H-M   'P 1'
#
loop_
_entity.id
_entity.type
_entity.pdbx_description
1 polymer ?
#
loop_
_entity_poly.entity_id
_entity_poly.type
_entity_poly.pdbx_seq_one_letter_code
_entity_poly.pdbx_strand_id
1 'polypeptide(L)'
;INWRWICYFQKFSLDFIREFKDKVDWKWISYDQKLSYSFICEFRDKLDLDILVIRKIIKIEKIIKIGEEAKEIRKETINKFEFLDI
;
A
#
# COMPACT_ATOMS: atom_id res chain seq x y z
N ILE A 1 -0.31 27.60 6.26
CA ILE A 1 -0.76 26.40 7.03
C ILE A 1 0.42 25.45 7.14
N ASN A 2 0.85 25.10 8.37
CA ASN A 2 2.01 24.24 8.61
C ASN A 2 1.57 22.77 8.68
N TRP A 3 1.67 22.08 7.55
CA TRP A 3 1.19 20.70 7.37
C TRP A 3 1.87 19.68 8.29
N ARG A 4 3.11 19.97 8.75
CA ARG A 4 3.84 19.13 9.69
C ARG A 4 3.15 19.00 11.05
N TRP A 5 2.57 20.10 11.55
CA TRP A 5 1.86 20.10 12.83
C TRP A 5 0.52 19.37 12.74
N ILE A 6 -0.22 19.55 11.65
CA ILE A 6 -1.51 18.86 11.47
C ILE A 6 -1.28 17.36 11.35
N CYS A 7 -0.25 16.96 10.58
CA CYS A 7 0.24 15.58 10.53
C CYS A 7 0.39 15.01 11.94
N TYR A 8 1.22 15.64 12.78
CA TYR A 8 1.57 15.10 14.10
C TYR A 8 0.41 14.91 15.10
N PHE A 9 -0.67 15.68 14.99
CA PHE A 9 -1.76 15.69 16.00
C PHE A 9 -3.09 15.08 15.53
N GLN A 10 -3.29 14.84 14.22
CA GLN A 10 -4.54 14.28 13.69
C GLN A 10 -4.32 12.92 13.00
N LYS A 11 -5.16 11.95 13.34
CA LYS A 11 -5.31 10.73 12.53
C LYS A 11 -6.21 11.04 11.33
N PHE A 12 -5.61 11.28 10.18
CA PHE A 12 -6.35 11.46 8.93
C PHE A 12 -6.99 10.15 8.46
N SER A 13 -8.14 10.23 7.81
CA SER A 13 -8.64 9.11 7.01
C SER A 13 -7.76 8.93 5.77
N LEU A 14 -7.74 7.72 5.21
CA LEU A 14 -6.99 7.44 3.98
C LEU A 14 -7.49 8.31 2.81
N ASP A 15 -8.77 8.64 2.77
CA ASP A 15 -9.36 9.50 1.74
C ASP A 15 -8.86 10.95 1.83
N PHE A 16 -8.66 11.47 3.05
CA PHE A 16 -8.02 12.77 3.23
C PHE A 16 -6.58 12.76 2.71
N ILE A 17 -5.85 11.67 2.95
CA ILE A 17 -4.47 11.55 2.45
C ILE A 17 -4.45 11.49 0.91
N ARG A 18 -5.44 10.84 0.28
CA ARG A 18 -5.59 10.83 -1.19
C ARG A 18 -5.84 12.24 -1.73
N GLU A 19 -6.75 12.98 -1.11
CA GLU A 19 -7.10 14.34 -1.51
C GLU A 19 -5.91 15.29 -1.40
N PHE A 20 -5.05 15.09 -0.40
CA PHE A 20 -3.89 15.95 -0.13
C PHE A 20 -2.54 15.27 -0.37
N LYS A 21 -2.48 14.27 -1.25
CA LYS A 21 -1.31 13.42 -1.53
C LYS A 21 -0.02 14.17 -1.90
N ASP A 22 -0.15 15.42 -2.36
CA ASP A 22 0.98 16.26 -2.78
C ASP A 22 1.41 17.27 -1.68
N LYS A 23 0.70 17.31 -0.55
CA LYS A 23 0.97 18.23 0.58
C LYS A 23 1.34 17.51 1.88
N VAL A 24 0.95 16.25 2.01
CA VAL A 24 1.21 15.42 3.20
C VAL A 24 2.67 14.99 3.30
N ASP A 25 3.16 14.79 4.52
CA ASP A 25 4.48 14.24 4.78
C ASP A 25 4.42 12.70 4.77
N TRP A 26 4.88 12.09 3.67
CA TRP A 26 4.87 10.64 3.45
C TRP A 26 5.72 9.86 4.45
N LYS A 27 6.79 10.48 4.98
CA LYS A 27 7.62 9.87 6.01
C LYS A 27 6.82 9.75 7.31
N TRP A 28 6.05 10.78 7.65
CA TRP A 28 5.15 10.74 8.81
C TRP A 28 4.01 9.72 8.63
N ILE A 29 3.41 9.65 7.44
CA ILE A 29 2.37 8.66 7.12
C ILE A 29 2.90 7.23 7.27
N SER A 30 4.12 6.97 6.80
CA SER A 30 4.78 5.67 6.89
C SER A 30 5.06 5.27 8.35
N TYR A 31 5.31 6.25 9.22
CA TYR A 31 5.49 6.01 10.63
C TYR A 31 4.14 5.77 11.35
N ASP A 32 3.15 6.66 11.26
CA ASP A 32 2.15 6.78 12.34
C ASP A 32 0.71 6.30 12.04
N GLN A 33 0.43 5.74 10.85
CA GLN A 33 -0.94 5.40 10.42
C GLN A 33 -1.22 3.89 10.26
N LYS A 34 -2.50 3.49 10.46
CA LYS A 34 -3.03 2.20 9.99
C LYS A 34 -3.33 2.30 8.50
N LEU A 35 -2.39 1.90 7.66
CA LEU A 35 -2.59 1.85 6.21
C LEU A 35 -3.27 0.55 5.79
N SER A 36 -4.25 0.64 4.88
CA SER A 36 -4.83 -0.55 4.25
C SER A 36 -3.91 -1.09 3.15
N TYR A 37 -4.05 -2.37 2.80
CA TYR A 37 -3.26 -2.97 1.73
C TYR A 37 -3.45 -2.24 0.38
N SER A 38 -4.69 -1.91 0.03
CA SER A 38 -4.99 -1.17 -1.20
C SER A 38 -4.31 0.19 -1.24
N PHE A 39 -4.28 0.90 -0.12
CA PHE A 39 -3.61 2.19 -0.02
C PHE A 39 -2.09 2.07 -0.16
N ILE A 40 -1.49 1.02 0.42
CA ILE A 40 -0.05 0.74 0.26
C ILE A 40 0.27 0.46 -1.20
N CYS A 41 -0.52 -0.36 -1.90
CA CYS A 41 -0.32 -0.59 -3.34
C CYS A 41 -0.45 0.69 -4.16
N GLU A 42 -1.43 1.53 -3.84
CA GLU A 42 -1.70 2.79 -4.54
C GLU A 42 -0.54 3.79 -4.40
N PHE A 43 0.14 3.82 -3.24
CA PHE A 43 1.18 4.80 -2.93
C PHE A 43 2.54 4.18 -2.58
N ARG A 44 2.81 2.96 -3.05
CA ARG A 44 4.05 2.21 -2.74
C ARG A 44 5.33 3.00 -3.00
N ASP A 45 5.33 3.81 -4.05
CA ASP A 45 6.52 4.56 -4.48
C ASP A 45 6.74 5.85 -3.65
N LYS A 46 5.75 6.24 -2.84
CA LYS A 46 5.84 7.40 -1.94
C LYS A 46 6.08 6.99 -0.48
N LEU A 47 5.70 5.76 -0.11
CA LEU A 47 5.82 5.26 1.25
C LEU A 47 7.23 4.70 1.51
N ASP A 48 7.69 4.85 2.74
CA ASP A 48 8.90 4.18 3.22
C ASP A 48 8.51 2.77 3.67
N LEU A 49 8.70 1.81 2.75
CA LEU A 49 8.33 0.42 2.95
C LEU A 49 9.16 -0.25 4.06
N ASP A 50 10.41 0.18 4.28
CA ASP A 50 11.28 -0.39 5.31
C ASP A 50 10.75 -0.03 6.71
N ILE A 51 10.37 1.24 6.91
CA ILE A 51 9.73 1.70 8.15
C ILE A 51 8.42 0.95 8.40
N LEU A 52 7.63 0.75 7.35
CA LEU A 52 6.37 0.03 7.41
C LEU A 52 6.60 -1.42 7.87
N VAL A 53 7.53 -2.15 7.23
CA VAL A 53 7.97 -3.51 7.57
C VAL A 53 8.35 -3.63 9.04
N ILE A 54 9.19 -2.72 9.54
CA ILE A 54 9.70 -2.71 10.91
C ILE A 54 8.60 -2.45 11.94
N ARG A 55 7.62 -1.57 11.67
CA ARG A 55 6.61 -1.15 12.68
C ARG A 55 5.46 -2.12 12.88
N LYS A 56 5.07 -2.95 11.89
CA LYS A 56 3.98 -3.95 12.06
C LYS A 56 3.78 -5.00 10.94
N ILE A 57 4.72 -5.16 9.98
CA ILE A 57 4.35 -5.63 8.62
C ILE A 57 4.93 -6.98 8.18
N ILE A 58 5.53 -7.80 9.07
CA ILE A 58 5.76 -9.23 8.76
C ILE A 58 4.45 -9.93 8.32
N LYS A 59 3.29 -9.45 8.79
CA LYS A 59 1.97 -9.97 8.37
C LYS A 59 1.54 -9.48 6.99
N ILE A 60 1.87 -8.24 6.61
CA ILE A 60 1.49 -7.67 5.32
C ILE A 60 2.43 -8.17 4.21
N GLU A 61 3.73 -8.33 4.45
CA GLU A 61 4.65 -8.94 3.48
C GLU A 61 4.21 -10.37 3.09
N LYS A 62 3.80 -11.17 4.08
CA LYS A 62 3.19 -12.49 3.82
C LYS A 62 1.93 -12.40 2.98
N ILE A 63 1.05 -11.41 3.24
CA ILE A 63 -0.20 -11.22 2.48
C ILE A 63 0.08 -10.72 1.06
N ILE A 64 1.05 -9.83 0.87
CA ILE A 64 1.50 -9.33 -0.44
C ILE A 64 2.01 -10.48 -1.27
N LYS A 65 2.93 -11.27 -0.71
CA LYS A 65 3.52 -12.42 -1.38
C LYS A 65 2.47 -13.44 -1.82
N ILE A 66 1.53 -13.80 -0.92
CA ILE A 66 0.41 -14.68 -1.25
C ILE A 66 -0.47 -14.08 -2.36
N GLY A 67 -0.71 -12.77 -2.32
CA GLY A 67 -1.51 -12.06 -3.33
C GLY A 67 -0.83 -11.98 -4.70
N GLU A 68 0.50 -11.83 -4.77
CA GLU A 68 1.29 -11.83 -5.99
C GLU A 68 1.34 -13.24 -6.60
N GLU A 69 1.63 -14.26 -5.79
CA GLU A 69 1.60 -15.66 -6.21
C GLU A 69 0.22 -16.04 -6.78
N ALA A 70 -0.87 -15.64 -6.11
CA ALA A 70 -2.23 -15.90 -6.59
C ALA A 70 -2.56 -15.17 -7.91
N LYS A 71 -2.01 -13.96 -8.13
CA LYS A 71 -2.19 -13.23 -9.40
C LYS A 71 -1.44 -13.88 -10.56
N GLU A 72 -0.21 -14.33 -10.33
CA GLU A 72 0.57 -15.02 -11.36
C GLU A 72 -0.07 -16.37 -11.72
N ILE A 73 -0.50 -17.17 -10.72
CA ILE A 73 -1.23 -18.42 -10.96
C ILE A 73 -2.50 -18.16 -11.79
N ARG A 74 -3.25 -17.10 -11.47
CA ARG A 74 -4.44 -16.73 -12.22
C ARG A 74 -4.11 -16.39 -13.68
N LYS A 75 -3.04 -15.63 -13.91
CA LYS A 75 -2.57 -15.24 -15.25
C LYS A 75 -2.12 -16.46 -16.07
N GLU A 76 -1.35 -17.36 -15.48
CA GLU A 76 -0.94 -18.62 -16.11
C GLU A 76 -2.14 -19.50 -16.46
N THR A 77 -3.12 -19.59 -15.57
CA THR A 77 -4.35 -20.38 -15.79
C THR A 77 -5.15 -19.82 -16.96
N ILE A 78 -5.38 -18.50 -17.01
CA ILE A 78 -6.11 -17.85 -18.11
C ILE A 78 -5.39 -18.08 -19.44
N ASN A 79 -4.08 -17.83 -19.50
CA ASN A 79 -3.30 -18.06 -20.72
C ASN A 79 -3.43 -19.51 -21.20
N LYS A 80 -3.38 -20.50 -20.30
CA LYS A 80 -3.49 -21.91 -20.66
C LYS A 80 -4.83 -22.29 -21.28
N PHE A 81 -5.94 -21.68 -20.84
CA PHE A 81 -7.26 -21.93 -21.43
C PHE A 81 -7.45 -21.22 -22.77
N GLU A 82 -6.87 -20.04 -22.97
CA GLU A 82 -6.88 -19.35 -24.28
C GLU A 82 -6.15 -20.15 -25.38
N PHE A 83 -5.21 -21.04 -25.03
CA PHE A 83 -4.52 -21.93 -25.97
C PHE A 83 -5.23 -23.27 -26.23
N LEU A 84 -6.30 -23.60 -25.50
CA LEU A 84 -7.03 -24.88 -25.62
C LEU A 84 -8.33 -24.78 -26.44
N ASP A 85 -8.71 -23.58 -26.89
CA ASP A 85 -9.89 -23.32 -27.74
C ASP A 85 -9.58 -23.38 -29.26
N ILE A 86 -8.60 -24.20 -29.69
CA ILE A 86 -8.32 -24.51 -31.12
C ILE A 86 -8.60 -25.98 -31.41
#